data_AF-A0A397I6T4-F1
#
_entry.id   AF-A0A397I6T4-F1
#
_cell.length_a   1.000
_cell.length_b   1.000
_cell.length_c   1.000
_cell.angle_alpha   90.00
_cell.angle_beta   90.00
_cell.angle_gamma   90.00
#
_symmetry.space_group_name_H-M   'P 1'
#
loop_
_entity.id
_entity.type
_entity.pdbx_description
1 polymer ?
#
loop_
_entity_poly.entity_id
_entity_poly.type
_entity_poly.pdbx_seq_one_letter_code
_entity_poly.pdbx_strand_id
1 'polypeptide(L)'
;MYCQPKQKNSASVDAIIAPDTLFQMTVSNNHPINISSLKNLINKLGDKSGTNPINFYFVLPKDLYRNFQIQKLHKNNAKVMPTWITKRFRQYALEIDLSS
;
A
#
# COMPACT_ATOMS: atom_id res chain seq x y z
N MET A 1 15.50 -4.55 2.25
CA MET A 1 15.36 -5.86 1.56
C MET A 1 14.18 -5.77 0.60
N TYR A 2 14.35 -6.16 -0.67
CA TYR A 2 13.26 -6.21 -1.65
C TYR A 2 12.53 -7.56 -1.58
N CYS A 3 11.20 -7.55 -1.55
CA CYS A 3 10.37 -8.75 -1.52
C CYS A 3 9.19 -8.62 -2.48
N GLN A 4 8.83 -9.72 -3.13
CA GLN A 4 7.61 -9.86 -3.92
C GLN A 4 6.77 -11.03 -3.38
N PRO A 5 5.43 -10.96 -3.41
CA PRO A 5 4.58 -12.09 -3.08
C PRO A 5 4.88 -13.30 -3.98
N LYS A 6 4.88 -14.51 -3.40
CA LYS A 6 4.99 -15.75 -4.18
C LYS A 6 3.70 -16.07 -4.96
N GLN A 7 2.56 -15.60 -4.48
CA GLN A 7 1.25 -15.83 -5.11
C GLN A 7 0.73 -14.52 -5.69
N LYS A 8 0.29 -14.56 -6.96
CA LYS A 8 -0.24 -13.40 -7.70
C LYS A 8 -1.54 -12.83 -7.11
N ASN A 9 -2.25 -13.59 -6.27
CA ASN A 9 -3.54 -13.18 -5.69
C ASN A 9 -3.39 -12.47 -4.33
N SER A 10 -2.20 -11.97 -3.99
CA SER A 10 -2.00 -11.18 -2.77
C SER A 10 -2.65 -9.81 -2.95
N ALA A 11 -3.92 -9.73 -2.54
CA ALA A 11 -4.93 -8.78 -2.98
C ALA A 11 -4.68 -7.26 -2.81
N SER A 12 -3.49 -6.80 -2.41
CA SER A 12 -3.24 -5.36 -2.22
C SER A 12 -1.78 -4.90 -2.27
N VAL A 13 -0.78 -5.78 -2.43
CA VAL A 13 0.65 -5.38 -2.42
C VAL A 13 1.43 -6.28 -3.36
N ASP A 14 2.11 -5.67 -4.33
CA ASP A 14 2.89 -6.35 -5.37
C ASP A 14 4.38 -6.39 -5.02
N ALA A 15 4.88 -5.41 -4.28
CA ALA A 15 6.26 -5.40 -3.81
C ALA A 15 6.44 -4.67 -2.48
N ILE A 16 7.50 -5.04 -1.76
CA ILE A 16 7.89 -4.45 -0.47
C ILE A 16 9.38 -4.14 -0.51
N ILE A 17 9.75 -2.92 -0.16
CA ILE A 17 11.09 -2.57 0.25
C ILE A 17 11.04 -2.39 1.77
N ALA A 18 11.44 -3.43 2.49
CA ALA A 18 11.42 -3.42 3.95
C ALA A 18 12.49 -2.43 4.47
N PRO A 19 12.18 -1.66 5.53
CA PRO A 19 11.05 -1.88 6.44
C PRO A 19 9.81 -0.98 6.24
N ASP A 20 9.75 -0.10 5.26
CA ASP A 20 8.73 0.98 5.29
C ASP A 20 7.94 1.17 4.00
N THR A 21 8.35 0.56 2.90
CA THR A 21 7.83 0.93 1.59
C THR A 21 7.09 -0.23 0.93
N LEU A 22 5.87 0.04 0.48
CA LEU A 22 4.95 -0.89 -0.17
C LEU A 22 4.58 -0.35 -1.55
N PHE A 23 4.44 -1.24 -2.53
CA PHE A 23 4.01 -0.89 -3.87
C PHE A 23 2.78 -1.71 -4.27
N GLN A 24 1.82 -1.03 -4.89
CA GLN A 24 0.74 -1.63 -5.63
C GLN A 24 0.76 -1.05 -7.05
N MET A 25 1.08 -1.89 -8.04
CA MET A 25 0.98 -1.52 -9.44
C MET A 25 -0.47 -1.62 -9.85
N THR A 26 -1.01 -0.57 -10.48
CA THR A 26 -2.42 -0.62 -10.87
C THR A 26 -2.78 0.24 -12.07
N VAL A 27 -3.84 -0.17 -12.76
CA VAL A 27 -4.42 0.52 -13.93
C VAL A 27 -5.87 0.94 -13.72
N SER A 28 -6.35 0.94 -12.47
CA SER A 28 -7.68 1.44 -12.12
C SER A 28 -7.59 2.61 -11.14
N ASN A 29 -8.59 3.49 -11.16
CA ASN A 29 -8.67 4.65 -10.28
C ASN A 29 -9.21 4.33 -8.87
N ASN A 30 -9.75 3.13 -8.67
CA ASN A 30 -10.36 2.72 -7.41
C ASN A 30 -9.81 1.37 -6.93
N HIS A 31 -9.00 1.43 -5.87
CA HIS A 31 -8.34 0.31 -5.20
C HIS A 31 -8.51 0.41 -3.69
N PRO A 32 -9.66 -0.05 -3.15
CA PRO A 32 -9.84 -0.08 -1.71
C PRO A 32 -8.75 -0.93 -1.05
N ILE A 33 -8.01 -0.33 -0.12
CA ILE A 33 -6.91 -1.01 0.57
C ILE A 33 -7.48 -1.87 1.70
N ASN A 34 -7.22 -3.17 1.65
CA ASN A 34 -7.68 -4.08 2.70
C ASN A 34 -6.74 -4.03 3.92
N ILE A 35 -7.23 -3.44 5.02
CA ILE A 35 -6.46 -3.28 6.27
C ILE A 35 -6.02 -4.64 6.84
N SER A 36 -6.80 -5.70 6.66
CA SER A 36 -6.44 -7.03 7.18
C SER A 36 -5.19 -7.58 6.48
N SER A 37 -4.99 -7.25 5.20
CA SER A 37 -3.76 -7.58 4.47
C SER A 37 -2.56 -6.86 5.08
N LEU A 38 -2.69 -5.55 5.33
CA LEU A 38 -1.62 -4.76 5.95
C LEU A 38 -1.27 -5.22 7.38
N LYS A 39 -2.26 -5.67 8.16
CA LYS A 39 -2.01 -6.24 9.50
C LYS A 39 -1.10 -7.46 9.47
N ASN A 40 -1.16 -8.28 8.42
CA ASN A 40 -0.29 -9.44 8.29
C ASN A 40 1.16 -9.05 7.94
N LEU A 41 1.36 -7.84 7.41
CA LEU A 41 2.67 -7.32 7.01
C LEU A 41 3.32 -6.47 8.11
N ILE A 42 2.57 -5.96 9.09
CA ILE A 42 3.08 -4.97 10.05
C ILE A 42 4.35 -5.42 10.81
N ASN A 43 4.49 -6.70 11.12
CA ASN A 43 5.68 -7.24 11.78
C ASN A 43 6.95 -7.11 10.92
N LYS A 44 6.80 -7.09 9.59
CA LYS A 44 7.89 -6.83 8.63
C LYS A 44 8.12 -5.33 8.43
N LEU A 45 7.20 -4.49 8.90
CA LEU A 45 7.20 -3.04 8.71
C LEU A 45 7.50 -2.28 10.02
N GLY A 46 8.36 -2.86 10.87
CA GLY A 46 8.75 -2.28 12.15
C GLY A 46 7.75 -2.47 13.30
N ASP A 47 6.84 -3.44 13.17
CA ASP A 47 5.83 -3.81 14.18
C ASP A 47 4.82 -2.68 14.48
N LYS A 48 3.76 -2.98 15.24
CA LYS A 48 2.70 -2.03 15.62
C LYS A 48 3.21 -0.89 16.51
N SER A 49 4.27 -1.15 17.29
CA SER A 49 4.91 -0.19 18.19
C SER A 49 5.93 0.72 17.50
N GLY A 50 6.35 0.40 16.27
CA GLY A 50 7.26 1.23 15.50
C GLY A 50 6.73 2.65 15.30
N THR A 51 7.63 3.58 15.03
CA THR A 51 7.32 5.00 14.84
C THR A 51 7.48 5.47 13.39
N ASN A 52 8.30 4.76 12.60
CA ASN A 52 8.59 5.12 11.22
C ASN A 52 7.34 5.06 10.33
N PRO A 53 7.15 6.01 9.40
CA PRO A 53 6.07 5.95 8.43
C PRO A 53 6.06 4.64 7.64
N ILE A 54 4.88 4.27 7.16
CA ILE A 54 4.69 3.17 6.20
C ILE A 54 4.18 3.83 4.91
N ASN A 55 5.03 3.86 3.89
CA ASN A 55 4.80 4.53 2.63
C ASN A 55 4.21 3.54 1.63
N PHE A 56 2.95 3.77 1.25
CA PHE A 56 2.25 2.95 0.27
C PHE A 56 2.15 3.70 -1.05
N TYR A 57 2.86 3.21 -2.07
CA TYR A 57 2.90 3.79 -3.39
C TYR A 57 1.96 3.04 -4.33
N PHE A 58 1.04 3.78 -4.95
CA PHE A 58 0.32 3.32 -6.13
C PHE A 58 1.15 3.68 -7.36
N VAL A 59 1.66 2.66 -8.05
CA VAL A 59 2.44 2.82 -9.28
C VAL A 59 1.48 2.82 -10.46
N LEU A 60 1.45 3.94 -11.19
CA LEU A 60 0.41 4.26 -12.15
C LEU A 60 1.02 4.79 -13.45
N PRO A 61 0.47 4.46 -14.62
CA PRO A 61 0.81 5.15 -15.85
C PRO A 61 0.35 6.62 -15.80
N LYS A 62 1.00 7.45 -16.62
CA LYS A 62 0.83 8.92 -16.67
C LYS A 62 -0.61 9.41 -16.80
N ASP A 63 -1.42 8.71 -17.60
CA ASP A 63 -2.83 9.04 -17.84
C ASP A 63 -3.69 8.88 -16.57
N LEU A 64 -3.38 7.87 -15.74
CA LEU A 64 -4.08 7.63 -14.47
C LEU A 64 -3.52 8.48 -13.33
N TYR A 65 -2.20 8.69 -13.30
CA TYR A 65 -1.53 9.47 -12.24
C TYR A 65 -2.15 10.86 -12.06
N ARG A 66 -2.43 11.56 -13.17
CA ARG A 66 -2.98 12.93 -13.16
C ARG A 66 -4.27 13.10 -12.39
N ASN A 67 -5.11 12.07 -12.38
CA ASN A 67 -6.43 12.11 -11.77
C ASN A 67 -6.50 11.24 -10.50
N PHE A 68 -5.38 10.63 -10.10
CA PHE A 68 -5.36 9.70 -8.99
C PHE A 68 -5.71 10.38 -7.67
N GLN A 69 -6.63 9.77 -6.93
CA GLN A 69 -7.07 10.25 -5.63
C GLN A 69 -6.61 9.29 -4.54
N ILE A 70 -6.57 9.78 -3.30
CA ILE A 70 -6.29 8.94 -2.15
C ILE A 70 -7.30 7.78 -2.07
N GLN A 71 -6.81 6.57 -1.84
CA GLN A 71 -7.63 5.38 -1.87
C GLN A 71 -8.28 5.13 -0.52
N LYS A 72 -9.52 4.65 -0.55
CA LYS A 72 -10.30 4.34 0.66
C LYS A 72 -9.69 3.14 1.37
N LEU A 73 -9.59 3.24 2.69
CA LEU A 73 -9.22 2.10 3.54
C LEU A 73 -10.46 1.25 3.81
N HIS A 74 -10.46 0.00 3.35
CA HIS A 74 -11.57 -0.91 3.57
C HIS A 74 -11.40 -1.69 4.88
N LYS A 75 -12.33 -1.47 5.80
CA LYS A 75 -12.41 -2.19 7.08
C LYS A 75 -13.20 -3.48 6.87
N ASN A 76 -12.58 -4.54 6.36
CA ASN A 76 -13.21 -5.87 6.42
C ASN A 76 -13.37 -6.26 7.90
N ASN A 77 -14.59 -6.12 8.44
CA ASN A 77 -15.01 -6.53 9.78
C ASN A 77 -14.27 -5.89 10.98
N ALA A 78 -13.38 -4.91 10.75
CA ALA A 78 -12.70 -4.21 11.84
C ALA A 78 -13.60 -3.12 12.43
N LYS A 79 -14.12 -3.33 13.65
CA LYS A 79 -14.90 -2.32 14.40
C LYS A 79 -14.13 -1.01 14.61
N VAL A 80 -12.80 -1.08 14.78
CA VAL A 80 -11.93 0.07 15.08
C VAL A 80 -10.69 0.07 14.17
N MET A 81 -10.31 1.26 13.70
CA MET A 81 -9.09 1.47 12.91
C MET A 81 -7.86 1.32 13.81
N PRO A 82 -6.85 0.50 13.45
CA PRO A 82 -5.62 0.43 14.23
C PRO A 82 -4.92 1.79 14.30
N THR A 83 -4.39 2.15 15.46
CA THR A 83 -3.71 3.45 15.68
C THR A 83 -2.47 3.64 14.81
N TRP A 84 -1.75 2.56 14.50
CA TRP A 84 -0.60 2.63 13.59
C TRP A 84 -1.02 2.99 12.16
N ILE A 85 -2.23 2.62 11.71
CA ILE A 85 -2.75 3.04 10.40
C ILE A 85 -2.94 4.55 10.41
N THR A 86 -3.58 5.11 11.45
CA THR A 86 -3.85 6.55 11.49
C THR A 86 -2.60 7.40 11.71
N LYS A 87 -1.59 6.87 12.41
CA LYS A 87 -0.35 7.61 12.74
C LYS A 87 0.76 7.47 11.70
N ARG A 88 0.88 6.30 11.04
CA ARG A 88 2.07 5.94 10.26
C ARG A 88 1.79 5.67 8.79
N PHE A 89 0.58 5.25 8.43
CA PHE A 89 0.27 4.88 7.05
C PHE A 89 0.11 6.12 6.17
N ARG A 90 0.89 6.19 5.09
CA ARG A 90 0.87 7.26 4.09
C ARG A 90 0.63 6.67 2.72
N GLN A 91 -0.16 7.36 1.91
CA GLN A 91 -0.44 6.99 0.53
C GLN A 91 0.23 7.98 -0.41
N TYR A 92 0.85 7.46 -1.46
CA TYR A 92 1.51 8.22 -2.50
C TYR A 92 1.11 7.66 -3.86
N ALA A 93 1.09 8.53 -4.85
CA ALA A 93 1.05 8.14 -6.25
C ALA A 93 2.46 8.21 -6.82
N LEU A 94 2.84 7.23 -7.64
CA LEU A 94 4.11 7.19 -8.36
C LEU A 94 3.82 7.02 -9.84
N GLU A 95 4.10 8.05 -10.64
CA GLU A 95 4.01 7.97 -12.09
C GLU A 95 5.13 7.08 -12.63
N ILE A 96 4.78 6.18 -13.54
CA ILE A 96 5.75 5.47 -14.37
C ILE A 96 5.50 5.82 -15.84
N ASP A 97 6.58 6.18 -16.53
CA ASP A 97 6.56 6.32 -17.98
C ASP A 97 6.70 4.94 -18.61
N LEU A 98 5.74 4.58 -19.46
CA LEU A 98 5.73 3.31 -20.19
C LEU A 98 6.19 3.49 -21.65
N SER A 99 6.54 4.70 -22.07
CA SER A 99 7.19 4.91 -23.35
C SER A 99 8.62 4.35 -23.31
N SER A 100 8.99 3.60 -24.35
CA SER A 100 10.32 3.00 -24.54
C SER A 100 11.08 3.76 -25.62
#